data_AF-A0A5S9M753-F1
#
_entry.id   AF-A0A5S9M753-F1
#
_cell.length_a   1.000
_cell.length_b   1.000
_cell.length_c   1.000
_cell.angle_alpha   90.00
_cell.angle_beta   90.00
_cell.angle_gamma   90.00
#
_symmetry.space_group_name_H-M   'P 1'
#
loop_
_entity.id
_entity.type
_entity.pdbx_description
1 polymer ?
#
loop_
_entity_poly.entity_id
_entity_poly.type
_entity_poly.pdbx_seq_one_letter_code
_entity_poly.pdbx_strand_id
1 'polypeptide(L)' 'MKITELLTKHTIKLQLDSQQKEAVIEELVTVLDTAGKLNDKEGYKEAVINREKQSSTGIGEGIAIPHAKKQRV' A
#
# COMPACT_ATOMS: atom_id res chain seq x y z
N MET A 1 13.38 7.39 -12.19
CA MET A 1 13.32 7.12 -10.73
C MET A 1 14.03 5.83 -10.44
N LYS A 2 14.87 5.82 -9.41
CA LYS A 2 15.44 4.57 -8.89
C LYS A 2 14.50 4.03 -7.81
N ILE A 3 14.28 2.73 -7.77
CA ILE A 3 13.39 2.13 -6.76
C ILE A 3 13.88 2.39 -5.33
N THR A 4 15.20 2.55 -5.15
CA THR A 4 15.84 2.89 -3.88
C THR A 4 15.51 4.30 -3.40
N GLU A 5 15.01 5.19 -4.27
CA GLU A 5 14.50 6.51 -3.88
C GLU A 5 13.08 6.40 -3.28
N LEU A 6 12.36 5.31 -3.58
CA LEU A 6 11.02 5.03 -3.07
C LEU A 6 11.04 4.12 -1.84
N LEU A 7 11.83 3.05 -1.87
CA LEU A 7 11.97 2.07 -0.80
C LEU A 7 12.99 2.56 0.25
N THR A 8 12.54 3.47 1.10
CA THR A 8 13.32 3.98 2.23
C THR A 8 13.04 3.15 3.50
N LYS A 9 13.87 3.31 4.54
CA LYS A 9 13.64 2.66 5.84
C LYS A 9 12.25 2.98 6.42
N HIS A 10 11.69 4.15 6.11
CA HIS A 10 10.38 4.57 6.60
C HIS A 10 9.20 3.97 5.81
N THR A 11 9.45 3.40 4.64
CA THR A 11 8.42 2.80 3.78
C THR A 11 8.52 1.27 3.76
N ILE A 12 9.28 0.67 4.67
CA ILE A 12 9.48 -0.78 4.79
C ILE A 12 9.02 -1.22 6.17
N LYS A 13 8.08 -2.16 6.21
CA LYS A 13 7.67 -2.86 7.43
C LYS A 13 7.92 -4.35 7.24
N LEU A 14 8.83 -4.92 8.04
CA LEU A 14 9.27 -6.31 7.89
C LEU A 14 8.31 -7.33 8.54
N GLN A 15 7.64 -6.91 9.62
CA GLN A 15 6.71 -7.73 10.38
C GLN A 15 5.37 -7.02 10.38
N LEU A 16 4.38 -7.61 9.73
CA LEU A 16 3.01 -7.12 9.76
C LEU A 16 2.28 -7.71 10.97
N ASP A 17 1.43 -6.91 11.59
CA ASP A 17 0.61 -7.34 12.72
C ASP A 17 -0.71 -7.98 12.24
N SER A 18 -1.17 -7.56 11.06
CA SER A 18 -2.45 -7.97 10.49
C SER A 18 -2.38 -9.28 9.70
N GLN A 19 -3.43 -10.09 9.78
CA GLN A 19 -3.58 -11.34 9.00
C GLN A 19 -4.75 -11.32 8.00
N GLN A 20 -5.56 -10.26 8.04
CA GLN A 20 -6.70 -10.07 7.14
C GLN A 20 -6.34 -9.07 6.05
N LYS A 21 -6.79 -9.32 4.81
CA LYS A 21 -6.40 -8.55 3.63
C LYS A 21 -6.60 -7.04 3.82
N GLU A 22 -7.78 -6.63 4.26
CA GLU A 22 -8.16 -5.23 4.45
C GLU A 22 -7.32 -4.57 5.54
N ALA A 23 -7.05 -5.29 6.63
CA ALA A 23 -6.22 -4.82 7.72
C ALA A 23 -4.74 -4.68 7.30
N VAL A 24 -4.22 -5.61 6.50
CA VAL A 24 -2.88 -5.49 5.89
C VAL A 24 -2.80 -4.26 4.98
N ILE A 25 -3.83 -4.02 4.15
CA ILE A 25 -3.88 -2.83 3.29
C ILE A 25 -3.86 -1.55 4.14
N GLU A 26 -4.68 -1.45 5.20
CA GLU A 26 -4.66 -0.32 6.15
C GLU A 26 -3.28 -0.09 6.77
N GLU A 27 -2.62 -1.18 7.17
CA GLU A 27 -1.29 -1.15 7.79
C GLU A 27 -0.23 -0.63 6.81
N LEU A 28 -0.23 -1.14 5.57
CA LEU A 28 0.69 -0.68 4.51
C LEU A 28 0.44 0.78 4.13
N VAL A 29 -0.83 1.20 4.05
CA VAL A 29 -1.19 2.61 3.79
C VAL A 29 -0.71 3.50 4.93
N THR A 30 -0.85 3.06 6.18
CA THR A 30 -0.37 3.79 7.36
C THR A 30 1.15 3.96 7.37
N VAL A 31 1.91 2.96 6.90
CA VAL A 31 3.36 3.08 6.71
C VAL A 31 3.70 4.19 5.73
N LEU A 32 3.00 4.27 4.60
CA LEU A 32 3.21 5.32 3.60
C LEU A 32 2.79 6.71 4.11
N ASP A 33 1.69 6.80 4.84
CA ASP A 33 1.20 8.03 5.47
C ASP A 33 2.22 8.58 6.49
N THR A 34 2.68 7.72 7.39
CA THR A 34 3.69 8.06 8.40
C THR A 34 5.01 8.50 7.76
N ALA A 35 5.35 7.96 6.59
CA ALA A 35 6.51 8.35 5.81
C ALA A 35 6.31 9.64 4.97
N GLY A 36 5.17 10.31 5.10
CA GLY A 36 4.83 11.53 4.38
C GLY A 36 4.68 11.35 2.87
N LYS A 37 4.26 10.16 2.43
CA LYS A 37 4.12 9.83 1.00
C LYS A 37 2.70 10.02 0.46
N LEU A 38 1.73 10.23 1.35
CA LEU A 38 0.33 10.39 1.00
C LEU A 38 -0.15 11.80 1.34
N ASN A 39 -0.99 12.36 0.48
CA ASN A 39 -1.71 13.61 0.76
C ASN A 39 -3.09 13.34 1.40
N ASP A 40 -3.65 12.15 1.14
CA ASP A 40 -4.97 11.70 1.60
C ASP A 40 -4.91 10.19 1.86
N LYS A 41 -4.70 9.84 3.13
CA LYS A 41 -4.61 8.45 3.59
C LYS A 41 -5.88 7.66 3.29
N GLU A 42 -7.03 8.19 3.70
CA GLU A 42 -8.31 7.48 3.62
C GLU A 42 -8.73 7.25 2.19
N GLY A 43 -8.64 8.27 1.33
CA GLY A 43 -8.98 8.09 -0.06
C GLY A 43 -7.96 7.25 -0.83
N TYR A 44 -6.68 7.23 -0.43
CA TYR A 44 -5.72 6.29 -1.02
C TYR A 44 -6.05 4.84 -0.64
N LYS A 45 -6.36 4.58 0.64
CA LYS A 45 -6.83 3.26 1.10
C LYS A 45 -8.05 2.78 0.33
N GLU A 46 -9.07 3.62 0.22
CA GLU A 46 -10.29 3.29 -0.50
C GLU A 46 -9.99 2.94 -1.97
N ALA A 47 -9.10 3.70 -2.61
CA ALA A 47 -8.68 3.43 -3.98
C ALA A 47 -7.94 2.08 -4.12
N VAL A 48 -7.09 1.70 -3.15
CA VAL A 48 -6.41 0.38 -3.15
C VAL A 48 -7.42 -0.74 -2.97
N ILE A 49 -8.37 -0.61 -2.04
CA ILE A 49 -9.43 -1.60 -1.83
C ILE A 49 -10.29 -1.75 -3.09
N ASN A 50 -10.68 -0.64 -3.72
CA ASN A 50 -11.47 -0.67 -4.95
C ASN A 50 -10.69 -1.33 -6.10
N ARG A 51 -9.38 -1.10 -6.21
CA ARG A 51 -8.52 -1.76 -7.19
C ARG A 51 -8.41 -3.27 -6.94
N GLU A 52 -8.28 -3.67 -5.69
CA GLU A 52 -8.20 -5.08 -5.29
C GLU A 52 -9.52 -5.84 -5.55
N LYS A 53 -10.67 -5.17 -5.39
CA LYS A 53 -11.99 -5.73 -5.70
C LYS A 53 -12.21 -6.03 -7.19
N GLN A 54 -11.56 -5.27 -8.09
CA GLN A 54 -11.68 -5.51 -9.53
C GLN A 54 -11.00 -6.81 -9.96
N SER A 55 -9.83 -7.08 -9.38
CA SER A 55 -9.09 -8.31 -9.54
C SER A 55 -7.95 -8.32 -8.53
N SER A 56 -7.62 -9.51 -8.01
CA SER A 56 -6.51 -9.71 -7.08
C SER A 56 -5.24 -9.06 -7.60
N THR A 57 -4.55 -8.32 -6.73
CA THR A 57 -3.20 -7.80 -7.01
C THR A 57 -2.09 -8.78 -6.59
N GLY A 58 -2.46 -10.00 -6.19
CA GLY A 58 -1.55 -11.12 -6.00
C GLY A 58 -0.95 -11.56 -7.34
N ILE A 59 0.38 -11.70 -7.38
CA ILE A 59 1.11 -12.10 -8.59
C ILE A 59 1.61 -13.56 -8.54
N GLY A 60 1.29 -14.28 -7.46
CA GLY A 60 1.73 -15.66 -7.22
C GLY A 60 2.89 -15.74 -6.24
N GLU A 61 3.31 -16.96 -5.87
CA GLU A 61 4.47 -17.21 -5.00
C GLU A 61 4.45 -16.48 -3.64
N GLY A 62 3.24 -16.22 -3.11
CA GLY A 62 3.08 -15.46 -1.86
C GLY A 62 3.35 -13.96 -1.97
N ILE A 63 3.43 -13.41 -3.19
CA ILE A 63 3.71 -11.99 -3.45
C ILE A 63 2.45 -11.29 -3.96
N ALA A 64 2.21 -10.07 -3.46
CA ALA A 64 1.17 -9.18 -3.94
C ALA A 64 1.70 -7.75 -4.08
N ILE A 65 1.05 -6.97 -4.95
CA ILE A 65 1.37 -5.56 -5.14
C ILE A 65 0.09 -4.74 -4.97
N PRO A 66 -0.42 -4.53 -3.74
CA PRO A 66 -1.57 -3.65 -3.53
C PRO A 66 -1.23 -2.23 -3.97
N HIS A 67 -1.90 -1.72 -5.00
CA HIS A 67 -1.64 -0.40 -5.58
C HIS A 67 -2.93 0.28 -6.03
N ALA A 68 -2.88 1.59 -6.16
CA ALA A 68 -3.96 2.37 -6.75
C ALA A 68 -3.42 3.56 -7.54
N LYS A 69 -4.14 3.94 -8.59
CA LYS A 69 -3.90 5.17 -9.32
C LYS A 69 -4.81 6.26 -8.75
N LYS A 70 -4.26 7.16 -7.94
CA LYS A 70 -4.89 8.43 -7.60
C LYS A 70 -4.12 9.57 -8.27
N GLN A 71 -4.83 10.59 -8.74
CA GLN A 71 -4.19 11.87 -9.02
C GLN A 71 -3.66 12.42 -7.70
N ARG A 72 -2.47 12.99 -7.74
CA ARG A 72 -1.93 13.77 -6.62
C ARG A 72 -2.79 15.02 -6.51
N VAL A 73 -3.84 14.98 -5.69
CA VAL A 73 -4.57 16.17 -5.23
C VAL A 73 -3.82 16.79 -4.07
#